data_AF-A0A7W1KSH2-F1
#
_entry.id   AF-A0A7W1KSH2-F1
#
_cell.length_a   1.000
_cell.length_b   1.000
_cell.length_c   1.000
_cell.angle_alpha   90.00
_cell.angle_beta   90.00
_cell.angle_gamma   90.00
#
_symmetry.space_group_name_H-M   'P 1'
#
loop_
_entity.id
_entity.type
_entity.pdbx_description
1 polymer ?
#
loop_
_entity_poly.entity_id
_entity_poly.type
_entity_poly.pdbx_seq_one_letter_code
_entity_poly.pdbx_strand_id
1 'polypeptide(L)'
;ISVIFLKACLLASLTIFISTFATSQIFTVVVTVFVYFIGHLQGTAREFWLQGHSAGWLARTFLAVVALLFPDLQLFNLADEVVAGAAIPLAIFLKTAALGGFYTVIYLLFATAIFSAKEL
;
A
#
# COMPACT_ATOMS: atom_id res chain seq x y z
N ILE A 1 -4.49 4.82 -17.68
CA ILE A 1 -3.05 4.48 -17.69
C ILE A 1 -2.34 4.92 -16.40
N SER A 2 -2.39 6.19 -16.00
CA SER A 2 -1.54 6.71 -14.90
C SER A 2 -1.77 6.06 -13.53
N VAL A 3 -3.01 5.73 -13.17
CA VAL A 3 -3.32 5.04 -11.89
C VAL A 3 -2.73 3.63 -11.83
N ILE A 4 -2.77 2.91 -12.96
CA ILE A 4 -2.23 1.56 -13.08
C ILE A 4 -0.70 1.58 -12.93
N PHE A 5 -0.04 2.56 -13.58
CA PHE A 5 1.40 2.75 -13.46
C PHE A 5 1.80 3.04 -12.01
N LEU A 6 1.05 3.90 -11.30
CA LEU A 6 1.32 4.21 -9.90
C LEU A 6 1.17 3.00 -8.99
N LYS A 7 0.15 2.16 -9.20
CA LYS A 7 -0.01 0.88 -8.48
C LYS A 7 1.19 -0.04 -8.73
N ALA A 8 1.68 -0.10 -9.97
CA ALA A 8 2.86 -0.89 -10.31
C ALA A 8 4.14 -0.35 -9.64
N CYS A 9 4.37 0.97 -9.62
CA CYS A 9 5.50 1.57 -8.92
C CYS A 9 5.49 1.27 -7.43
N LEU A 10 4.32 1.37 -6.80
CA LEU A 10 4.15 1.06 -5.38
C LEU A 10 4.48 -0.41 -5.09
N LEU A 11 3.95 -1.35 -5.89
CA LEU A 11 4.27 -2.77 -5.73
C LEU A 11 5.74 -3.08 -6.00
N ALA A 12 6.36 -2.42 -6.99
CA ALA A 12 7.79 -2.57 -7.27
C ALA A 12 8.65 -2.08 -6.10
N SER A 13 8.36 -0.89 -5.55
CA SER A 13 9.09 -0.36 -4.39
C SER A 13 8.97 -1.25 -3.15
N LEU A 14 7.78 -1.80 -2.90
CA LEU A 14 7.54 -2.75 -1.83
C LEU A 14 8.34 -4.04 -2.04
N THR A 15 8.36 -4.57 -3.26
CA THR A 15 9.12 -5.78 -3.59
C THR A 15 10.61 -5.58 -3.35
N ILE A 16 11.15 -4.42 -3.77
CA ILE A 16 12.54 -4.04 -3.52
C ILE A 16 12.80 -3.96 -2.02
N PHE A 17 11.91 -3.34 -1.25
CA PHE A 17 12.03 -3.27 0.21
C PHE A 17 12.09 -4.64 0.86
N ILE A 18 11.14 -5.54 0.55
CA ILE A 18 11.12 -6.92 1.09
C ILE A 18 12.41 -7.67 0.71
N SER A 19 12.91 -7.46 -0.51
CA SER A 19 14.11 -8.13 -1.00
C SER A 19 15.38 -7.80 -0.18
N THR A 20 15.43 -6.65 0.50
CA THR A 20 16.61 -6.22 1.28
C THR A 20 16.92 -7.11 2.48
N PHE A 21 15.89 -7.73 3.08
CA PHE A 21 16.01 -8.62 4.22
C PHE A 21 15.58 -10.07 3.92
N ALA A 22 15.11 -10.34 2.71
CA ALA A 22 14.72 -11.68 2.29
C ALA A 22 15.94 -12.60 2.12
N THR A 23 15.81 -13.83 2.63
CA THR A 23 16.87 -14.86 2.53
C THR A 23 16.85 -15.59 1.18
N SER A 24 15.74 -15.54 0.45
CA SER A 24 15.60 -16.17 -0.87
C SER A 24 14.60 -15.45 -1.77
N GLN A 25 14.72 -15.67 -3.09
CA GLN A 25 13.78 -15.13 -4.07
C GLN A 25 12.35 -15.65 -3.84
N ILE A 26 12.20 -16.94 -3.49
CA ILE A 26 10.90 -17.53 -3.16
C ILE A 26 10.28 -16.84 -1.93
N PHE A 27 11.07 -16.59 -0.88
CA PHE A 27 10.59 -15.88 0.30
C PHE A 27 10.12 -14.46 -0.04
N THR A 28 10.88 -13.74 -0.88
CA THR A 28 10.52 -12.40 -1.35
C THR A 28 9.17 -12.38 -2.07
N VAL A 29 8.98 -13.30 -3.02
CA VAL A 29 7.74 -13.39 -3.81
C VAL A 29 6.55 -13.73 -2.90
N VAL A 30 6.69 -14.74 -2.04
CA VAL A 30 5.61 -15.18 -1.15
C VAL A 30 5.19 -14.06 -0.19
N VAL A 31 6.15 -13.40 0.46
CA VAL A 31 5.85 -12.28 1.37
C VAL A 31 5.19 -11.12 0.63
N THR A 32 5.70 -10.76 -0.55
CA THR A 32 5.11 -9.68 -1.36
C THR A 32 3.66 -10.00 -1.76
N VAL A 33 3.37 -11.27 -2.11
CA VAL A 33 1.99 -11.72 -2.40
C VAL A 33 1.10 -11.64 -1.17
N PHE A 34 1.58 -12.04 0.01
CA PHE A 34 0.81 -11.87 1.25
C PHE A 34 0.54 -10.39 1.55
N VAL A 35 1.54 -9.51 1.41
CA VAL A 35 1.37 -8.06 1.58
C VAL A 35 0.36 -7.49 0.58
N TYR A 36 0.37 -7.98 -0.66
CA TYR A 36 -0.63 -7.63 -1.69
C TYR A 36 -2.05 -8.02 -1.29
N PHE A 37 -2.24 -9.23 -0.73
CA PHE A 37 -3.55 -9.68 -0.23
C PHE A 37 -3.99 -8.86 0.98
N ILE A 38 -3.09 -8.60 1.93
CA ILE A 38 -3.38 -7.76 3.09
C ILE A 38 -3.80 -6.36 2.65
N GLY A 39 -3.13 -5.77 1.65
CA GLY A 39 -3.51 -4.46 1.09
C GLY A 39 -4.91 -4.42 0.48
N HIS A 40 -5.46 -5.55 0.03
CA HIS A 40 -6.86 -5.64 -0.43
C HIS A 40 -7.86 -5.88 0.71
N LEU A 41 -7.45 -6.55 1.78
CA LEU A 41 -8.32 -6.88 2.92
C LEU A 41 -8.37 -5.77 3.98
N GLN A 42 -7.30 -4.97 4.09
CA GLN A 42 -7.15 -3.91 5.08
C GLN A 42 -8.23 -2.82 4.93
N GLY A 43 -8.56 -2.42 3.70
CA GLY A 43 -9.60 -1.42 3.45
C GLY A 43 -10.97 -1.87 3.95
N THR A 44 -11.37 -3.10 3.64
CA THR A 44 -12.60 -3.74 4.15
C THR A 44 -12.62 -3.82 5.68
N ALA A 45 -11.50 -4.20 6.30
CA ALA A 45 -11.40 -4.28 7.76
C ALA A 45 -11.52 -2.90 8.41
N ARG A 46 -10.92 -1.85 7.82
CA ARG A 46 -11.02 -0.46 8.28
C ARG A 46 -12.46 0.04 8.21
N GLU A 47 -13.14 -0.21 7.10
CA GLU A 47 -14.54 0.20 6.89
C GLU A 47 -15.45 -0.42 7.97
N PHE A 48 -15.32 -1.73 8.21
CA PHE A 48 -16.09 -2.46 9.22
C PHE A 48 -15.84 -1.91 10.64
N TRP A 49 -14.58 -1.66 11.00
CA TRP A 49 -14.20 -1.16 12.32
C TRP A 49 -14.55 0.32 12.55
N LEU A 50 -14.61 1.14 11.49
CA LEU A 50 -14.99 2.55 11.59
C LEU A 50 -16.51 2.75 11.59
N GLN A 51 -17.27 1.88 10.93
CA GLN A 51 -18.73 1.91 10.94
C GLN A 51 -19.30 1.41 12.27
N GLY A 52 -18.65 0.41 12.89
CA GLY A 52 -18.90 0.08 14.29
C GLY A 52 -18.37 1.20 15.18
N HIS A 53 -19.26 2.06 15.71
CA HIS A 53 -19.01 3.27 16.53
C HIS A 53 -18.14 3.09 17.81
N SER A 54 -17.39 2.01 17.94
CA SER A 54 -16.71 1.54 19.16
C SER A 54 -15.23 1.24 18.93
N ALA A 55 -14.60 1.78 17.89
CA ALA A 55 -13.15 1.69 17.74
C ALA A 55 -12.47 2.61 18.76
N GLY A 56 -12.13 2.07 19.93
CA GLY A 56 -11.32 2.79 20.92
C GLY A 56 -10.03 3.36 20.28
N TRP A 57 -9.48 4.41 20.88
CA TRP A 57 -8.25 5.10 20.41
C TRP A 57 -7.12 4.14 19.99
N LEU A 58 -6.98 3.02 20.72
CA LEU A 58 -5.98 1.99 20.44
C LEU A 58 -6.24 1.25 19.11
N ALA A 59 -7.49 0.90 18.82
CA ALA A 59 -7.87 0.26 17.55
C ALA A 59 -7.69 1.22 16.37
N ARG A 60 -8.01 2.51 16.53
CA ARG A 60 -7.74 3.53 15.50
C ARG A 60 -6.25 3.71 15.22
N THR A 61 -5.43 3.78 16.26
CA THR A 61 -3.97 3.89 16.11
C THR A 61 -3.39 2.65 15.44
N PHE A 62 -3.83 1.44 15.83
CA PHE A 62 -3.40 0.20 15.19
C PHE A 62 -3.80 0.15 13.71
N LEU A 63 -5.05 0.49 13.38
CA LEU A 63 -5.51 0.56 11.99
C LEU A 63 -4.77 1.62 11.18
N ALA A 64 -4.39 2.75 11.78
CA ALA A 64 -3.59 3.78 11.13
C ALA A 64 -2.16 3.29 10.85
N VAL A 65 -1.53 2.62 11.81
CA VAL A 65 -0.19 2.01 11.62
C VAL A 65 -0.25 0.92 10.55
N VAL A 66 -1.28 0.07 10.57
CA VAL A 66 -1.48 -0.96 9.54
C VAL A 66 -1.73 -0.33 8.18
N ALA A 67 -2.55 0.73 8.08
CA ALA A 67 -2.77 1.44 6.83
C ALA A 67 -1.50 2.16 6.33
N LEU A 68 -0.61 2.57 7.24
CA LEU A 68 0.69 3.17 6.91
C LEU A 68 1.70 2.12 6.44
N LEU A 69 1.65 0.90 7.00
CA LEU A 69 2.56 -0.20 6.64
C LEU A 69 2.08 -0.98 5.42
N PHE A 70 0.78 -1.08 5.22
CA PHE A 70 0.13 -1.82 4.16
C PHE A 70 -0.72 -0.84 3.34
N PRO A 71 -0.32 -0.54 2.11
CA PRO A 71 -1.03 0.42 1.30
C PRO A 71 -2.41 -0.16 0.97
N ASP A 72 -3.44 0.65 1.20
CA ASP A 72 -4.82 0.32 0.86
C ASP A 72 -4.95 0.24 -0.66
N LEU A 73 -4.86 -0.98 -1.21
CA LEU A 73 -4.87 -1.22 -2.65
C LEU A 73 -6.26 -1.07 -3.25
N GLN A 74 -7.31 -1.07 -2.42
CA GLN A 74 -8.69 -0.79 -2.86
C GLN A 74 -8.82 0.67 -3.32
N LEU A 75 -8.11 1.62 -2.70
CA LEU A 75 -8.09 3.02 -3.14
C LEU A 75 -7.48 3.21 -4.55
N PHE A 76 -6.72 2.22 -5.04
CA PHE A 76 -6.15 2.22 -6.39
C PHE A 76 -7.04 1.49 -7.42
N ASN A 77 -8.14 0.88 -6.98
CA ASN A 77 -9.13 0.28 -7.88
C ASN A 77 -10.01 1.30 -8.61
N LEU A 78 -9.68 2.60 -8.53
CA LEU A 78 -10.19 3.64 -9.44
C LEU A 78 -10.03 3.25 -10.91
N ALA A 79 -9.03 2.42 -11.25
CA ALA A 79 -8.91 1.88 -12.61
C ALA A 79 -10.15 1.08 -13.05
N ASP A 80 -10.76 0.32 -12.14
CA ASP A 80 -11.97 -0.46 -12.43
C ASP A 80 -13.19 0.47 -12.62
N GLU A 81 -13.27 1.58 -11.87
CA GLU A 81 -14.30 2.61 -12.05
C GLU A 81 -14.14 3.40 -13.36
N VAL A 82 -12.89 3.71 -13.78
CA VAL A 82 -12.62 4.30 -15.11
C VAL A 82 -13.05 3.35 -16.23
N VAL A 83 -12.74 2.06 -16.11
CA VAL A 83 -13.12 1.04 -17.10
C VAL A 83 -14.63 0.83 -17.13
N ALA A 84 -15.32 0.99 -15.99
CA ALA A 84 -16.77 1.00 -15.89
C ALA A 84 -17.45 2.27 -16.44
N GLY A 85 -16.67 3.25 -16.93
CA GLY A 85 -17.18 4.48 -17.55
C GLY A 85 -17.59 5.57 -16.56
N ALA A 86 -17.23 5.45 -15.28
CA ALA A 86 -17.52 6.47 -14.28
C ALA A 86 -16.56 7.67 -14.41
N ALA A 87 -17.11 8.89 -14.33
CA ALA A 87 -16.32 10.11 -14.28
C ALA A 87 -15.67 10.25 -12.90
N ILE A 88 -14.35 10.04 -12.81
CA ILE A 88 -13.63 10.15 -11.55
C ILE A 88 -13.39 11.63 -11.21
N PRO A 89 -13.85 12.11 -10.04
CA PRO A 89 -13.54 13.45 -9.58
C PRO A 89 -12.03 13.68 -9.48
N LEU A 90 -11.53 14.78 -10.04
CA LEU A 90 -10.10 15.13 -10.04
C LEU A 90 -9.50 15.13 -8.63
N ALA A 91 -10.28 15.52 -7.62
CA ALA A 91 -9.86 15.50 -6.21
C ALA A 91 -9.54 14.09 -5.69
N ILE A 92 -10.33 13.08 -6.07
CA ILE A 92 -10.11 11.68 -5.69
C ILE A 92 -8.86 11.15 -6.40
N PHE A 93 -8.70 11.47 -7.68
CA PHE A 93 -7.51 11.11 -8.45
C PHE A 93 -6.23 11.69 -7.83
N LEU A 94 -6.19 12.98 -7.50
CA LEU A 94 -5.03 13.61 -6.86
C LEU A 94 -4.73 13.00 -5.49
N LYS A 95 -5.76 12.71 -4.69
CA LYS A 95 -5.59 12.08 -3.37
C LYS A 95 -4.94 10.69 -3.49
N THR A 96 -5.43 9.85 -4.40
CA THR A 96 -4.84 8.52 -4.66
C THR A 96 -3.43 8.64 -5.26
N ALA A 97 -3.21 9.62 -6.15
CA ALA A 97 -1.90 9.88 -6.72
C ALA A 97 -0.85 10.27 -5.66
N ALA A 98 -1.22 11.19 -4.76
CA ALA A 98 -0.37 11.63 -3.67
C ALA A 98 -0.08 10.50 -2.67
N LEU A 99 -1.10 9.71 -2.29
CA LEU A 99 -0.92 8.52 -1.43
C LEU A 99 0.04 7.52 -2.06
N GLY A 100 -0.12 7.20 -3.35
CA GLY A 100 0.75 6.24 -4.02
C GLY A 100 2.19 6.70 -4.14
N GLY A 101 2.38 7.97 -4.48
CA GLY A 101 3.71 8.59 -4.51
C GLY A 101 4.38 8.57 -3.14
N PHE A 102 3.65 8.95 -2.09
CA PHE A 102 4.14 8.96 -0.71
C PHE A 102 4.60 7.56 -0.25
N TYR A 103 3.78 6.52 -0.44
CA TYR A 103 4.16 5.14 -0.11
C TYR A 103 5.39 4.69 -0.89
N THR A 104 5.44 4.96 -2.19
CA THR A 104 6.56 4.56 -3.05
C THR A 104 7.88 5.17 -2.56
N VAL A 105 7.88 6.47 -2.25
CA VAL A 105 9.07 7.16 -1.73
C VAL A 105 9.49 6.59 -0.38
N ILE A 106 8.55 6.37 0.54
CA ILE A 106 8.85 5.81 1.86
C ILE A 106 9.45 4.40 1.77
N TYR A 107 8.88 3.51 0.97
CA TYR A 107 9.43 2.15 0.81
C TYR A 107 10.82 2.17 0.20
N LEU A 108 11.10 3.06 -0.75
CA LEU A 108 12.44 3.22 -1.30
C LEU A 108 13.44 3.77 -0.26
N LEU A 109 13.02 4.73 0.57
CA LEU A 109 13.85 5.26 1.67
C LEU A 109 14.17 4.18 2.71
N PHE A 110 13.17 3.38 3.11
CA PHE A 110 13.43 2.26 4.01
C PHE A 110 14.29 1.17 3.39
N ALA A 111 14.07 0.86 2.10
CA ALA A 111 14.89 -0.10 1.38
C ALA A 111 16.35 0.34 1.35
N THR A 112 16.61 1.60 1.00
CA THR A 112 17.97 2.16 0.98
C THR A 112 18.60 2.19 2.38
N ALA A 113 17.87 2.61 3.41
CA ALA A 113 18.38 2.62 4.79
C ALA A 113 18.76 1.23 5.31
N ILE A 114 17.89 0.22 5.13
CA ILE A 114 18.17 -1.16 5.54
C ILE A 114 19.32 -1.75 4.73
N PHE A 115 19.35 -1.49 3.42
CA PHE A 115 20.43 -1.95 2.56
C PHE A 115 21.79 -1.38 3.01
N SER A 116 21.88 -0.06 3.21
CA SER A 116 23.11 0.58 3.69
C SER A 116 23.53 0.07 5.07
N ALA A 117 22.59 -0.22 5.97
CA ALA A 117 22.92 -0.76 7.29
C ALA A 117 23.45 -2.21 7.25
N LYS A 118 23.22 -2.97 6.17
CA LYS A 118 23.76 -4.33 5.99
C LYS A 118 25.14 -4.35 5.32
N GLU A 119 25.52 -3.29 4.62
CA GLU A 119 26.81 -3.17 3.93
C GLU A 119 27.92 -2.52 4.78
N LEU A 120 27.58 -2.00 5.96
CA LEU A 120 28.48 -1.42 6.97
C LEU A 120 28.85 -2.45 8.05
#